data_AF-A0AAN6FAH0-F1
#
_entry.id   AF-A0AAN6FAH0-F1
#
_cell.length_a   1.000
_cell.length_b   1.000
_cell.length_c   1.000
_cell.angle_alpha   90.00
_cell.angle_beta   90.00
_cell.angle_gamma   90.00
#
_symmetry.space_group_name_H-M   'P 1'
#
loop_
_entity.id
_entity.type
_entity.pdbx_description
1 polymer ?
#
loop_
_entity_poly.entity_id
_entity_poly.type
_entity_poly.pdbx_seq_one_letter_code
_entity_poly.pdbx_strand_id
1 'polypeptide(L)'
;MQRALLLRSLRVPAKPSAILKPLNALTSPPLHPLHPPSTRCASHATPQSIPSPPTASDQPSITYSQHPQSSANDKIEEITELYATAQDEFEIAMEETEKMSVYAEEDRKAAREELGKVQEAYRKAVEGEDGAVAEEVRRRVGQRIRELEQGVLGMEELAQNQD
;
A
#
# COMPACT_ATOMS: atom_id res chain seq x y z
N MET A 1 8.85 49.38 36.39
CA MET A 1 9.16 48.26 35.47
C MET A 1 9.46 47.01 36.32
N GLN A 2 8.42 46.27 36.71
CA GLN A 2 8.55 45.07 37.54
C GLN A 2 8.81 43.86 36.65
N ARG A 3 9.91 43.15 36.88
CA ARG A 3 10.30 41.91 36.17
C ARG A 3 9.78 40.70 36.95
N ALA A 4 8.67 40.13 36.51
CA ALA A 4 8.16 38.86 37.03
C ALA A 4 8.74 37.70 36.21
N LEU A 5 9.60 36.91 36.84
CA LEU A 5 10.10 35.63 36.35
C LEU A 5 9.05 34.56 36.68
N LEU A 6 8.25 34.11 35.72
CA LEU A 6 7.42 32.91 35.88
C LEU A 6 8.18 31.68 35.39
N LEU A 7 8.54 30.84 36.36
CA LEU A 7 9.15 29.54 36.15
C LEU A 7 8.17 28.56 35.49
N ARG A 8 8.71 27.93 34.46
CA ARG A 8 8.15 26.90 33.59
C ARG A 8 8.04 25.58 34.37
N SER A 9 6.84 25.02 34.50
CA SER A 9 6.63 23.68 35.03
C SER A 9 6.06 22.78 33.93
N LEU A 10 6.93 21.97 33.32
CA LEU A 10 6.58 20.94 32.33
C LEU A 10 6.22 19.66 33.08
N ARG A 11 4.98 19.17 32.90
CA ARG A 11 4.54 17.87 33.40
C ARG A 11 4.65 16.85 32.26
N VAL A 12 5.60 15.94 32.35
CA VAL A 12 5.80 14.83 31.41
C VAL A 12 4.98 13.61 31.86
N PRO A 13 4.35 12.85 30.95
CA PRO A 13 3.47 11.72 31.27
C PRO A 13 4.22 10.47 31.72
N ALA A 14 3.63 9.74 32.68
CA ALA A 14 4.11 8.44 33.14
C ALA A 14 3.61 7.30 32.23
N LYS A 15 4.54 6.48 31.73
CA LYS A 15 4.31 5.19 31.05
C LYS A 15 4.02 4.09 32.09
N PRO A 16 3.00 3.24 31.90
CA PRO A 16 2.96 1.93 32.54
C PRO A 16 3.47 0.80 31.63
N SER A 17 4.41 0.07 32.22
CA SER A 17 5.00 -1.24 31.99
C SER A 17 4.44 -2.21 30.95
N ALA A 18 5.41 -2.85 30.30
CA ALA A 18 5.33 -4.04 29.47
C ALA A 18 4.68 -5.25 30.19
N ILE A 19 3.86 -5.99 29.44
CA ILE A 19 3.43 -7.36 29.78
C ILE A 19 3.87 -8.28 28.63
N LEU A 20 4.54 -9.35 29.03
CA LEU A 20 5.23 -10.34 28.21
C LEU A 20 4.24 -11.29 27.51
N LYS A 21 4.64 -11.70 26.30
CA LYS A 21 3.97 -12.70 25.44
C LYS A 21 4.08 -14.11 26.04
N PRO A 22 3.07 -14.98 25.85
CA PRO A 22 3.30 -16.42 25.73
C PRO A 22 3.37 -16.86 24.25
N LEU A 23 4.32 -17.77 24.00
CA LEU A 23 4.58 -18.46 22.75
C LEU A 23 3.61 -19.64 22.52
N ASN A 24 3.52 -20.05 21.25
CA ASN A 24 3.03 -21.33 20.70
C ASN A 24 1.61 -21.34 20.15
N ALA A 25 1.48 -21.52 18.84
CA ALA A 25 1.31 -22.87 18.28
C ALA A 25 1.37 -22.83 16.74
N LEU A 26 2.35 -23.54 16.19
CA LEU A 26 2.42 -23.94 14.79
C LEU A 26 1.21 -24.81 14.47
N THR A 27 0.35 -24.36 13.56
CA THR A 27 -0.66 -25.23 12.94
C THR A 27 -0.46 -25.18 11.43
N SER A 28 0.07 -26.27 10.89
CA SER A 28 0.24 -26.49 9.46
C SER A 28 -1.11 -26.54 8.75
N PRO A 29 -1.24 -25.92 7.56
CA PRO A 29 -2.39 -26.16 6.69
C PRO A 29 -2.27 -27.53 5.99
N PRO A 30 -3.36 -28.28 5.83
CA PRO A 30 -3.36 -29.53 5.06
C PRO A 30 -3.25 -29.27 3.55
N LEU A 31 -2.39 -30.06 2.90
CA LEU A 31 -2.18 -30.11 1.46
C LEU A 31 -3.46 -30.60 0.75
N HIS A 32 -4.01 -29.78 -0.14
CA HIS A 32 -5.08 -30.19 -1.05
C HIS A 32 -4.51 -31.00 -2.23
N PRO A 33 -5.00 -32.22 -2.50
CA PRO A 33 -4.59 -33.00 -3.66
C PRO A 33 -5.11 -32.40 -4.97
N LEU A 34 -4.21 -32.29 -5.94
CA LEU A 34 -4.49 -32.01 -7.35
C LEU A 34 -5.37 -33.11 -7.94
N HIS A 35 -6.53 -32.73 -8.49
CA HIS A 35 -7.36 -33.62 -9.28
C HIS A 35 -7.45 -33.09 -10.71
N PRO A 36 -6.93 -33.82 -11.72
CA PRO A 36 -7.13 -33.46 -13.12
C PRO A 36 -8.53 -33.89 -13.60
N PRO A 37 -9.29 -33.07 -14.32
CA PRO A 37 -10.46 -33.56 -15.03
C PRO A 37 -10.02 -34.39 -16.24
N SER A 38 -10.32 -35.69 -16.14
CA SER A 38 -10.18 -36.67 -17.22
C SER A 38 -11.03 -36.27 -18.44
N THR A 39 -10.39 -36.11 -19.58
CA THR A 39 -11.02 -35.95 -20.90
C THR A 39 -11.71 -37.23 -21.35
N ARG A 40 -13.03 -37.19 -21.53
CA ARG A 40 -13.87 -38.14 -22.30
C ARG A 40 -15.29 -37.51 -22.35
N CYS A 41 -15.93 -37.28 -23.48
CA CYS A 41 -16.29 -38.25 -24.52
C CYS A 41 -16.63 -37.56 -25.86
N ALA A 42 -16.67 -38.41 -26.89
CA ALA A 42 -16.86 -38.12 -28.29
C ALA A 42 -18.32 -37.87 -28.74
N SER A 43 -18.40 -37.02 -29.75
CA SER A 43 -19.32 -36.83 -30.89
C SER A 43 -20.49 -37.79 -31.12
N HIS A 44 -21.72 -37.26 -31.24
CA HIS A 44 -22.76 -37.71 -32.20
C HIS A 44 -23.78 -36.58 -32.50
N ALA A 45 -24.52 -36.72 -33.59
CA ALA A 45 -25.02 -35.69 -34.50
C ALA A 45 -26.54 -35.36 -34.42
N THR A 46 -26.86 -34.09 -34.75
CA THR A 46 -28.01 -33.51 -35.53
C THR A 46 -29.49 -33.70 -35.05
N PRO A 47 -30.49 -33.01 -35.66
CA PRO A 47 -30.89 -31.63 -35.38
C PRO A 47 -32.40 -31.48 -35.05
N GLN A 48 -32.81 -30.52 -34.22
CA GLN A 48 -34.22 -30.11 -34.16
C GLN A 48 -34.37 -28.60 -34.09
N SER A 49 -34.96 -28.04 -35.15
CA SER A 49 -35.51 -26.69 -35.22
C SER A 49 -36.61 -26.51 -34.19
N ILE A 50 -36.52 -25.43 -33.40
CA ILE A 50 -37.65 -24.88 -32.67
C ILE A 50 -37.60 -23.35 -32.81
N PRO A 51 -38.73 -22.66 -33.07
CA PRO A 51 -38.75 -21.25 -33.45
C PRO A 51 -38.41 -20.31 -32.28
N SER A 52 -37.74 -19.20 -32.62
CA SER A 52 -37.41 -18.09 -31.74
C SER A 52 -38.65 -17.43 -31.12
N PRO A 53 -38.65 -17.11 -29.81
CA PRO A 53 -39.48 -16.02 -29.28
C PRO A 53 -38.73 -14.69 -29.42
N PRO A 54 -39.37 -13.60 -29.90
CA PRO A 54 -38.82 -12.26 -29.81
C PRO A 54 -39.10 -11.73 -28.41
N THR A 55 -38.35 -12.18 -27.41
CA THR A 55 -38.33 -11.47 -26.13
C THR A 55 -37.28 -10.38 -26.27
N ALA A 56 -37.75 -9.18 -26.58
CA ALA A 56 -37.03 -7.95 -26.34
C ALA A 56 -36.59 -7.92 -24.87
N SER A 57 -35.43 -8.48 -24.57
CA SER A 57 -34.68 -8.10 -23.40
C SER A 57 -34.11 -6.74 -23.73
N ASP A 58 -34.87 -5.70 -23.39
CA ASP A 58 -34.30 -4.45 -22.90
C ASP A 58 -33.32 -4.84 -21.79
N GLN A 59 -32.09 -5.18 -22.16
CA GLN A 59 -31.00 -5.11 -21.23
C GLN A 59 -30.90 -3.62 -20.90
N PRO A 60 -31.07 -3.21 -19.63
CA PRO A 60 -30.56 -1.92 -19.25
C PRO A 60 -29.07 -2.01 -19.54
N SER A 61 -28.66 -1.35 -20.61
CA SER A 61 -27.27 -1.02 -20.83
C SER A 61 -26.90 -0.30 -19.55
N ILE A 62 -26.21 -1.00 -18.64
CA ILE A 62 -25.58 -0.35 -17.52
C ILE A 62 -24.57 0.54 -18.20
N THR A 63 -24.99 1.79 -18.42
CA THR A 63 -24.11 2.90 -18.67
C THR A 63 -23.17 2.82 -17.48
N TYR A 64 -22.02 2.19 -17.69
CA TYR A 64 -20.86 2.34 -16.83
C TYR A 64 -20.61 3.84 -16.87
N SER A 65 -21.29 4.53 -15.96
CA SER A 65 -21.10 5.92 -15.69
C SER A 65 -19.59 6.01 -15.49
N GLN A 66 -18.90 6.74 -16.36
CA GLN A 66 -17.47 6.92 -16.24
C GLN A 66 -17.29 7.90 -15.08
N HIS A 67 -17.42 7.37 -13.85
CA HIS A 67 -17.50 8.13 -12.61
C HIS A 67 -16.14 8.05 -11.87
N PRO A 68 -15.88 8.95 -10.90
CA PRO A 68 -14.57 9.26 -10.25
C PRO A 68 -13.70 8.08 -9.78
N GLN A 69 -14.24 6.87 -9.79
CA GLN A 69 -13.49 5.64 -9.61
C GLN A 69 -12.36 5.49 -10.62
N SER A 70 -12.52 5.90 -11.89
CA SER A 70 -11.42 5.79 -12.87
C SER A 70 -10.28 6.75 -12.51
N SER A 71 -10.58 8.02 -12.24
CA SER A 71 -9.56 9.02 -11.87
C SER A 71 -8.90 8.73 -10.52
N ALA A 72 -9.63 8.13 -9.57
CA ALA A 72 -9.04 7.63 -8.33
C ALA A 72 -8.12 6.43 -8.59
N ASN A 73 -8.55 5.49 -9.45
CA ASN A 73 -7.77 4.30 -9.75
C ASN A 73 -6.47 4.65 -10.49
N ASP A 74 -6.52 5.59 -11.44
CA ASP A 74 -5.34 6.10 -12.14
C ASP A 74 -4.29 6.67 -11.16
N LYS A 75 -4.73 7.52 -10.22
CA LYS A 75 -3.86 8.08 -9.17
C LYS A 75 -3.33 7.01 -8.22
N ILE A 76 -4.16 6.02 -7.87
CA ILE A 76 -3.75 4.92 -7.00
C ILE A 76 -2.69 4.05 -7.69
N GLU A 77 -2.84 3.81 -8.99
CA GLU A 77 -1.88 3.07 -9.81
C GLU A 77 -0.53 3.81 -9.85
N GLU A 78 -0.53 5.11 -10.20
CA GLU A 78 0.66 5.96 -10.18
C GLU A 78 1.38 5.93 -8.83
N ILE A 79 0.66 6.12 -7.72
CA ILE A 79 1.24 6.08 -6.38
C ILE A 79 1.78 4.69 -6.04
N THR A 80 1.11 3.62 -6.50
CA THR A 80 1.53 2.25 -6.22
C THR A 80 2.80 1.88 -7.00
N GLU A 81 2.94 2.36 -8.23
CA GLU A 81 4.17 2.21 -9.02
C GLU A 81 5.35 2.94 -8.36
N LEU A 82 5.17 4.22 -8.00
CA LEU A 82 6.20 4.98 -7.29
C LEU A 82 6.55 4.34 -5.95
N TYR A 83 5.56 3.81 -5.23
CA TYR A 83 5.78 3.12 -3.96
C TYR A 83 6.62 1.86 -4.14
N ALA A 84 6.41 1.08 -5.20
CA ALA A 84 7.20 -0.11 -5.48
C ALA A 84 8.68 0.24 -5.70
N THR A 85 8.95 1.26 -6.52
CA THR A 85 10.31 1.77 -6.71
C THR A 85 10.93 2.29 -5.41
N ALA A 86 10.19 3.09 -4.64
CA ALA A 86 10.68 3.60 -3.36
C ALA A 86 10.95 2.49 -2.34
N GLN A 87 10.18 1.40 -2.37
CA GLN A 87 10.40 0.24 -1.53
C GLN A 87 11.68 -0.50 -1.93
N ASP A 88 11.91 -0.73 -3.22
CA ASP A 88 13.13 -1.39 -3.71
C ASP A 88 14.39 -0.61 -3.29
N GLU A 89 14.38 0.72 -3.48
CA GLU A 89 15.50 1.58 -3.06
C GLU A 89 15.68 1.61 -1.53
N PHE A 90 14.58 1.58 -0.77
CA PHE A 90 14.65 1.47 0.69
C PHE A 90 15.29 0.14 1.14
N GLU A 91 14.95 -0.97 0.49
CA GLU A 91 15.53 -2.28 0.80
C GLU A 91 17.03 -2.32 0.51
N ILE A 92 17.47 -1.75 -0.62
CA ILE A 92 18.89 -1.58 -0.95
C ILE A 92 19.59 -0.71 0.11
N ALA A 93 19.01 0.44 0.44
CA ALA A 93 19.59 1.37 1.41
C ALA A 93 19.71 0.78 2.82
N MET A 94 18.73 -0.03 3.23
CA MET A 94 18.77 -0.75 4.51
C MET A 94 19.91 -1.78 4.52
N GLU A 95 20.01 -2.60 3.47
CA GLU A 95 21.05 -3.63 3.37
C GLU A 95 22.45 -3.01 3.39
N GLU A 96 22.68 -1.92 2.65
CA GLU A 96 23.98 -1.25 2.59
C GLU A 96 24.31 -0.49 3.89
N THR A 97 23.30 0.05 4.57
CA THR A 97 23.46 0.67 5.90
C THR A 97 23.84 -0.37 6.95
N GLU A 98 23.22 -1.55 6.94
CA GLU A 98 23.58 -2.66 7.84
C GLU A 98 25.00 -3.19 7.58
N LYS A 99 25.47 -3.14 6.33
CA LYS A 99 26.84 -3.52 5.95
C LYS A 99 27.89 -2.45 6.25
N MET A 100 27.49 -1.24 6.68
CA MET A 100 28.39 -0.09 6.84
C MET A 100 29.20 0.19 5.56
N SER A 101 28.54 0.05 4.41
CA SER A 101 29.13 0.25 3.10
C SER A 101 29.36 1.72 2.79
N VAL A 102 30.34 2.03 1.94
CA VAL A 102 30.59 3.40 1.46
C VAL A 102 29.44 3.90 0.59
N TYR A 103 28.67 2.99 -0.02
CA TYR A 103 27.52 3.31 -0.87
C TYR A 103 26.26 3.67 -0.07
N ALA A 104 26.22 3.30 1.22
CA ALA A 104 25.03 3.43 2.05
C ALA A 104 24.47 4.86 2.11
N GLU A 105 25.32 5.90 2.07
CA GLU A 105 24.84 7.28 2.07
C GLU A 105 24.04 7.64 0.81
N GLU A 106 24.53 7.22 -0.35
CA GLU A 106 23.90 7.49 -1.64
C GLU A 106 22.59 6.70 -1.79
N ASP A 107 22.57 5.44 -1.33
CA ASP A 107 21.37 4.61 -1.35
C ASP A 107 20.29 5.15 -0.40
N ARG A 108 20.67 5.57 0.83
CA ARG A 108 19.73 6.25 1.74
C ARG A 108 19.16 7.52 1.12
N LYS A 109 19.97 8.24 0.33
CA LYS A 109 19.49 9.43 -0.39
C LYS A 109 18.52 9.06 -1.50
N ALA A 110 18.78 8.01 -2.28
CA ALA A 110 17.86 7.52 -3.30
C ALA A 110 16.49 7.14 -2.70
N ALA A 111 16.49 6.40 -1.59
CA ALA A 111 15.26 6.04 -0.86
C ALA A 111 14.46 7.28 -0.41
N ARG A 112 15.13 8.35 0.08
CA ARG A 112 14.46 9.62 0.43
C ARG A 112 13.84 10.30 -0.78
N GLU A 113 14.58 10.35 -1.89
CA GLU A 113 14.13 11.03 -3.10
C GLU A 113 12.89 10.34 -3.69
N GLU A 114 12.91 9.00 -3.79
CA GLU A 114 11.74 8.25 -4.27
C GLU A 114 10.56 8.32 -3.31
N LEU A 115 10.77 8.24 -1.98
CA LEU A 115 9.71 8.50 -1.00
C LEU A 115 9.11 9.90 -1.18
N GLY A 116 9.94 10.91 -1.47
CA GLY A 116 9.48 12.26 -1.77
C GLY A 116 8.52 12.30 -2.97
N LYS A 117 8.79 11.53 -4.03
CA LYS A 117 7.89 11.41 -5.20
C LYS A 117 6.57 10.75 -4.82
N VAL A 118 6.60 9.69 -4.03
CA VAL A 118 5.39 9.02 -3.51
C VAL A 118 4.52 10.01 -2.71
N GLN A 119 5.15 10.77 -1.80
CA GLN A 119 4.45 11.78 -1.00
C GLN A 119 3.88 12.92 -1.85
N GLU A 120 4.60 13.36 -2.88
CA GLU A 120 4.13 14.39 -3.79
C GLU A 120 2.90 13.91 -4.59
N ALA A 121 2.95 12.73 -5.18
CA ALA A 121 1.83 12.14 -5.91
C ALA A 121 0.61 11.95 -4.99
N TYR A 122 0.83 11.41 -3.78
CA TYR A 122 -0.22 11.27 -2.78
C TYR A 122 -0.84 12.61 -2.37
N ARG A 123 -0.03 13.62 -2.11
CA ARG A 123 -0.50 14.96 -1.75
C ARG A 123 -1.33 15.58 -2.87
N LYS A 124 -0.85 15.52 -4.12
CA LYS A 124 -1.60 15.97 -5.30
C LYS A 124 -2.94 15.24 -5.43
N ALA A 125 -2.98 13.95 -5.11
CA ALA A 125 -4.19 13.15 -5.17
C ALA A 125 -5.21 13.53 -4.08
N VAL A 126 -4.74 13.85 -2.87
CA VAL A 126 -5.59 14.14 -1.69
C VAL A 126 -6.01 15.61 -1.57
N GLU A 127 -5.17 16.54 -2.02
CA GLU A 127 -5.46 17.99 -2.01
C GLU A 127 -6.23 18.45 -3.26
N GLY A 128 -6.54 17.54 -4.18
CA GLY A 128 -7.36 17.85 -5.35
C GLY A 128 -8.80 18.25 -5.00
N GLU A 129 -9.50 18.84 -5.97
CA GLU A 129 -10.88 19.33 -5.78
C GLU A 129 -11.91 18.20 -5.55
N ASP A 130 -11.60 16.97 -5.99
CA ASP A 130 -12.50 15.82 -5.83
C ASP A 130 -12.25 15.09 -4.51
N GLY A 131 -13.12 15.37 -3.53
CA GLY A 131 -13.07 14.75 -2.22
C GLY A 131 -13.29 13.23 -2.23
N ALA A 132 -14.05 12.69 -3.18
CA ALA A 132 -14.30 11.25 -3.27
C ALA A 132 -13.05 10.50 -3.74
N VAL A 133 -12.31 11.10 -4.69
CA VAL A 133 -10.99 10.60 -5.10
C VAL A 133 -10.00 10.65 -3.94
N ALA A 134 -9.96 11.76 -3.22
CA ALA A 134 -9.08 11.93 -2.07
C ALA A 134 -9.33 10.90 -0.96
N GLU A 135 -10.60 10.58 -0.65
CA GLU A 135 -10.91 9.52 0.32
C GLU A 135 -10.47 8.14 -0.13
N GLU A 136 -10.71 7.76 -1.39
CA GLU A 136 -10.34 6.43 -1.87
C GLU A 136 -8.82 6.25 -1.91
N VAL A 137 -8.07 7.27 -2.33
CA VAL A 137 -6.60 7.28 -2.29
C VAL A 137 -6.12 7.16 -0.84
N ARG A 138 -6.64 7.99 0.08
CA ARG A 138 -6.30 7.89 1.52
C ARG A 138 -6.51 6.48 2.07
N ARG A 139 -7.63 5.86 1.72
CA ARG A 139 -8.02 4.52 2.20
C ARG A 139 -7.10 3.42 1.68
N ARG A 140 -6.67 3.47 0.41
CA ARG A 140 -5.90 2.38 -0.22
C ARG A 140 -4.40 2.47 -0.04
N VAL A 141 -3.83 3.67 -0.07
CA VAL A 141 -2.36 3.85 -0.08
C VAL A 141 -1.84 4.61 1.16
N GLY A 142 -2.70 5.34 1.87
CA GLY A 142 -2.26 6.22 2.96
C GLY A 142 -1.53 5.51 4.11
N GLN A 143 -1.93 4.27 4.46
CA GLN A 143 -1.25 3.51 5.50
C GLN A 143 0.14 3.03 5.04
N ARG A 144 0.25 2.49 3.82
CA ARG A 144 1.51 1.99 3.25
C ARG A 144 2.57 3.10 3.15
N ILE A 145 2.15 4.29 2.72
CA ILE A 145 3.06 5.44 2.63
C ILE A 145 3.61 5.81 4.01
N ARG A 146 2.77 5.85 5.05
CA ARG A 146 3.22 6.14 6.42
C ARG A 146 4.18 5.09 6.95
N GLU A 147 3.95 3.82 6.62
CA GLU A 147 4.86 2.73 7.00
C GLU A 147 6.23 2.91 6.36
N LEU A 148 6.28 3.25 5.06
CA LEU A 148 7.52 3.55 4.36
C LEU A 148 8.21 4.81 4.92
N GLU A 149 7.45 5.86 5.24
CA GLU A 149 7.98 7.07 5.89
C GLU A 149 8.66 6.75 7.23
N GLN A 150 8.00 5.96 8.08
CA GLN A 150 8.58 5.55 9.35
C GLN A 150 9.77 4.60 9.15
N GLY A 151 9.74 3.76 8.12
CA GLY A 151 10.85 2.88 7.75
C GLY A 151 12.10 3.69 7.37
N VAL A 152 11.96 4.66 6.46
CA VAL A 152 13.05 5.54 6.03
C VAL A 152 13.59 6.36 7.19
N LEU A 153 12.72 6.91 8.05
CA LEU A 153 13.15 7.64 9.24
C LEU A 153 13.91 6.75 10.23
N GLY A 154 13.43 5.52 10.46
CA GLY A 154 14.12 4.56 11.31
C GLY A 154 15.48 4.14 10.77
N MET A 155 15.60 3.95 9.46
CA MET A 155 16.87 3.69 8.78
C MET A 155 17.88 4.83 8.96
N GLU A 156 17.43 6.08 8.88
CA GLU A 156 18.28 7.25 9.09
C GLU A 156 18.77 7.35 10.53
N GLU A 157 17.90 7.08 11.51
CA GLU A 157 18.29 7.01 12.92
C GLU A 157 19.32 5.91 13.15
N LEU A 158 19.15 4.74 12.53
CA LEU A 158 20.13 3.66 12.58
C LEU A 158 21.49 4.10 12.00
N ALA A 159 21.49 4.74 10.83
CA ALA A 159 22.71 5.23 10.21
C ALA A 159 23.45 6.26 11.08
N GLN A 160 22.73 7.21 11.67
CA GLN A 160 23.33 8.21 12.58
C GLN A 160 23.99 7.60 13.82
N ASN A 161 23.55 6.42 14.24
CA ASN A 161 24.13 5.71 15.38
C ASN A 161 25.33 4.82 15.00
N GLN A 162 25.58 4.63 13.70
CA GLN A 162 26.66 3.77 13.16
C GLN A 162 27.89 4.58 12.71
N ASP A 163 27.77 5.90 12.58
CA ASP A 163 28.88 6.83 12.29
C ASP A 163 29.76 7.15 13.52
#